data_AF-A0A1V5DP95-F1
#
_entry.id   AF-A0A1V5DP95-F1
#
_cell.length_a   1.000
_cell.length_b   1.000
_cell.length_c   1.000
_cell.angle_alpha   90.00
_cell.angle_beta   90.00
_cell.angle_gamma   90.00
#
_symmetry.space_group_name_H-M   'P 1'
#
loop_
_entity.id
_entity.type
_entity.pdbx_description
1 polymer ?
#
loop_
_entity_poly.entity_id
_entity_poly.type
_entity_poly.pdbx_seq_one_letter_code
_entity_poly.pdbx_strand_id
1 'polypeptide(L)'
;MKTISLILLIVFAFFIVTFSVENAAPVHLKYYNFFNMDVPIYMLLFVSLLIGVVITGFLGIIERFRLNRTISRLNKTIRDLRKELHANEPPPIIEETKTPID
;
A
#
# COMPACT_ATOMS: atom_id res chain seq x y z
N MET A 1 15.28 -4.25 -12.43
CA MET A 1 14.11 -3.35 -12.37
C MET A 1 14.22 -2.30 -11.26
N LYS A 2 14.47 -2.67 -9.99
CA LYS A 2 14.56 -1.71 -8.87
C LYS A 2 15.63 -0.62 -9.04
N THR A 3 16.79 -0.96 -9.60
CA THR A 3 17.89 -0.01 -9.87
C THR A 3 17.54 0.99 -10.97
N ILE A 4 16.84 0.55 -12.03
CA ILE A 4 16.34 1.45 -13.09
C ILE A 4 15.33 2.44 -12.52
N SER A 5 14.41 1.98 -11.65
CA SER A 5 13.47 2.86 -10.96
C SER A 5 14.18 3.89 -10.06
N LEU A 6 15.27 3.50 -9.39
CA LEU A 6 16.08 4.42 -8.58
C LEU A 6 16.76 5.49 -9.45
N ILE A 7 17.36 5.08 -10.58
CA ILE A 7 17.99 6.02 -11.53
C ILE A 7 16.95 6.99 -12.08
N LEU A 8 15.78 6.47 -12.50
CA LEU A 8 14.69 7.31 -12.99
C LEU A 8 14.19 8.30 -11.92
N LEU A 9 14.07 7.85 -10.66
CA LEU A 9 13.70 8.72 -9.55
C LEU A 9 14.71 9.83 -9.33
N ILE A 10 16.01 9.53 -9.41
CA ILE A 10 17.08 10.53 -9.28
C ILE A 10 16.99 11.55 -10.43
N VAL A 11 16.87 11.09 -11.68
CA VAL A 11 16.72 11.98 -12.85
C VAL A 11 15.48 12.87 -12.71
N PHE A 12 14.37 12.30 -12.26
CA PHE A 12 13.14 13.04 -12.01
C PHE A 12 13.30 14.06 -10.87
N ALA A 13 14.00 13.72 -9.80
CA ALA A 13 14.31 14.66 -8.71
C ALA A 13 15.16 15.83 -9.20
N PHE A 14 16.18 15.58 -10.04
CA PHE A 14 16.96 16.65 -10.67
C PHE A 14 16.08 17.55 -11.55
N PHE A 15 15.19 16.96 -12.35
CA PHE A 15 14.23 17.72 -13.15
C PHE A 15 13.33 18.61 -12.29
N ILE A 16 12.84 18.12 -11.16
CA ILE A 16 12.03 18.93 -10.22
C ILE A 16 12.84 20.11 -9.68
N VAL A 17 14.12 19.89 -9.33
CA VAL A 17 14.99 20.95 -8.82
C VAL A 17 15.22 22.02 -9.89
N THR A 18 15.59 21.64 -11.11
CA THR A 18 15.80 22.61 -12.20
C THR A 18 14.51 23.35 -12.55
N PHE A 19 13.38 22.64 -12.63
CA PHE A 19 12.07 23.25 -12.81
C PHE A 19 11.76 24.30 -11.73
N SER A 20 12.09 24.02 -10.46
CA SER A 20 11.85 24.95 -9.36
C SER A 20 12.68 26.22 -9.50
N VAL A 21 13.96 26.08 -9.84
CA VAL A 21 14.88 27.23 -10.00
C VAL A 21 14.41 28.13 -11.15
N GLU A 22 14.09 27.54 -12.30
CA GLU A 22 13.61 28.29 -13.47
C GLU A 22 12.23 28.95 -13.25
N ASN A 23 11.41 28.38 -12.35
CA ASN A 23 10.08 28.89 -12.01
C ASN A 23 10.05 29.55 -10.62
N ALA A 24 11.13 30.21 -10.21
CA ALA A 24 11.20 30.96 -8.96
C ALA A 24 10.50 32.33 -9.01
N ALA A 25 9.63 32.56 -10.01
CA ALA A 25 8.91 33.81 -10.17
C ALA A 25 8.02 34.09 -8.95
N PRO A 26 8.11 35.29 -8.34
CA PRO A 26 7.31 35.66 -7.20
C PRO A 26 5.85 35.82 -7.60
N VAL A 27 4.96 35.23 -6.81
CA VAL A 27 3.51 35.36 -6.93
C VAL A 27 2.97 35.87 -5.60
N HIS A 28 2.12 36.89 -5.68
CA HIS A 28 1.48 37.47 -4.51
C HIS A 28 0.40 36.52 -3.96
N LEU A 29 0.69 35.88 -2.83
CA LEU A 29 -0.23 34.99 -2.15
C LEU A 29 -1.07 35.79 -1.16
N LYS A 30 -2.34 35.99 -1.52
CA LYS A 30 -3.37 36.56 -0.64
C LYS A 30 -4.45 35.52 -0.34
N TYR A 31 -4.54 35.09 0.91
CA TYR A 31 -5.55 34.14 1.36
C TYR A 31 -6.14 34.56 2.71
N TYR A 32 -7.37 35.07 2.66
CA TYR A 32 -8.09 35.65 3.79
C TYR A 32 -7.18 36.60 4.61
N ASN A 33 -7.13 36.44 5.93
CA ASN A 33 -6.23 37.17 6.84
C ASN A 33 -5.01 36.34 7.29
N PHE A 34 -4.80 35.17 6.70
CA PHE A 34 -3.73 34.25 7.10
C PHE A 34 -2.45 34.45 6.29
N PHE A 35 -2.58 34.69 4.98
CA PHE A 35 -1.44 34.86 4.08
C PHE A 35 -1.58 36.15 3.27
N ASN A 36 -0.52 36.95 3.28
CA ASN A 36 -0.36 38.16 2.49
C ASN A 36 1.13 38.42 2.23
N MET A 37 1.75 37.59 1.38
CA MET A 37 3.19 37.59 1.12
C MET A 37 3.49 37.13 -0.31
N ASP A 38 4.65 37.53 -0.83
CA ASP A 38 5.14 37.02 -2.11
C ASP A 38 5.87 35.69 -1.90
N VAL A 39 5.46 34.67 -2.66
CA VAL A 39 6.09 33.35 -2.65
C VAL A 39 6.42 32.90 -4.07
N PRO A 40 7.50 32.14 -4.27
CA PRO A 40 7.77 31.54 -5.57
C PRO A 40 6.64 30.58 -5.98
N ILE A 41 6.25 30.60 -7.25
CA ILE A 41 5.11 29.78 -7.73
C ILE A 41 5.32 28.27 -7.54
N TYR A 42 6.56 27.76 -7.64
CA TYR A 42 6.85 26.35 -7.40
C TYR A 42 6.47 25.90 -5.99
N MET A 43 6.51 26.79 -4.99
CA MET A 43 6.19 26.47 -3.61
C MET A 43 4.70 26.10 -3.47
N LEU A 44 3.82 26.84 -4.15
CA LEU A 44 2.39 26.55 -4.17
C LEU A 44 2.10 25.19 -4.83
N LEU A 45 2.78 24.90 -5.94
CA LEU A 45 2.67 23.62 -6.63
C LEU A 45 3.09 22.48 -5.71
N PHE A 46 4.22 22.59 -5.01
CA PHE A 46 4.70 21.55 -4.10
C PHE A 46 3.80 21.33 -2.90
N VAL A 47 3.25 22.39 -2.31
CA VAL A 47 2.28 22.24 -1.21
C VAL A 47 1.03 21.51 -1.70
N SER A 48 0.49 21.87 -2.87
CA SER A 48 -0.67 21.18 -3.44
C SER A 48 -0.39 19.71 -3.75
N LEU A 49 0.78 19.41 -4.32
CA LEU A 49 1.23 18.07 -4.64
C LEU A 49 1.38 17.23 -3.36
N LEU A 50 2.01 17.80 -2.33
CA LEU A 50 2.21 17.14 -1.05
C LEU A 50 0.88 16.80 -0.39
N ILE A 51 -0.10 17.71 -0.43
CA ILE A 51 -1.46 17.45 0.07
C ILE A 51 -2.07 16.27 -0.70
N GLY A 52 -1.94 16.23 -2.03
CA GLY A 52 -2.42 15.11 -2.85
C GLY A 52 -1.75 13.78 -2.50
N VAL A 53 -0.44 13.77 -2.28
CA VAL A 53 0.33 12.58 -1.86
C VAL A 53 -0.13 12.11 -0.48
N VAL A 54 -0.32 13.04 0.46
CA VAL A 54 -0.78 12.73 1.82
C VAL A 54 -2.18 12.10 1.77
N ILE A 55 -3.13 12.70 1.05
CA ILE A 55 -4.49 12.18 0.87
C ILE A 55 -4.45 10.77 0.27
N THR A 56 -3.69 10.59 -0.81
CA THR A 56 -3.56 9.29 -1.49
C THR A 56 -2.93 8.24 -0.58
N GLY A 57 -1.92 8.63 0.21
CA GLY A 57 -1.28 7.78 1.21
C GLY A 57 -2.28 7.30 2.28
N PHE A 58 -3.10 8.20 2.81
CA PHE A 58 -4.15 7.84 3.77
C PHE A 58 -5.18 6.87 3.18
N LEU A 59 -5.64 7.11 1.95
CA LEU A 59 -6.57 6.20 1.26
C LEU A 59 -5.95 4.81 1.08
N GLY A 60 -4.68 4.73 0.67
CA GLY A 60 -3.96 3.47 0.52
C GLY A 60 -3.81 2.70 1.85
N ILE A 61 -3.58 3.40 2.97
CA ILE A 61 -3.52 2.77 4.30
C ILE A 61 -4.87 2.16 4.68
N ILE A 62 -5.97 2.89 4.47
CA ILE A 62 -7.33 2.42 4.76
C ILE A 62 -7.67 1.20 3.92
N GLU A 63 -7.38 1.24 2.62
CA GLU A 63 -7.64 0.12 1.72
C GLU A 63 -6.83 -1.11 2.13
N ARG A 64 -5.54 -0.94 2.45
CA ARG A 64 -4.68 -2.03 2.90
C ARG A 64 -5.16 -2.64 4.22
N PHE A 65 -5.67 -1.83 5.14
CA PHE A 65 -6.27 -2.33 6.37
C PHE A 65 -7.50 -3.19 6.11
N ARG A 66 -8.41 -2.73 5.23
CA ARG A 66 -9.60 -3.49 4.82
C ARG A 66 -9.21 -4.81 4.16
N LEU A 67 -8.23 -4.77 3.26
CA LEU A 67 -7.74 -5.96 2.56
C LEU A 67 -7.13 -6.97 3.54
N ASN A 68 -6.29 -6.53 4.48
CA ASN A 68 -5.73 -7.39 5.51
C ASN A 68 -6.81 -8.06 6.37
N ARG A 69 -7.87 -7.31 6.76
CA ARG A 69 -8.99 -7.87 7.52
C ARG A 69 -9.73 -8.94 6.72
N THR A 70 -9.94 -8.72 5.43
CA THR A 70 -10.53 -9.73 4.52
C THR A 70 -9.65 -10.96 4.43
N ILE A 71 -8.34 -10.81 4.24
CA ILE A 71 -7.37 -11.92 4.19
C ILE A 71 -7.44 -12.73 5.49
N SER A 72 -7.45 -12.08 6.66
CA SER A 72 -7.56 -12.78 7.94
C SER A 72 -8.87 -13.57 8.08
N ARG A 73 -9.99 -13.03 7.59
CA ARG A 73 -11.29 -13.73 7.60
C ARG A 73 -11.27 -14.93 6.66
N LEU A 74 -10.82 -14.76 5.42
CA LEU A 74 -10.70 -15.86 4.45
C LEU A 74 -9.79 -16.98 4.99
N ASN A 75 -8.64 -16.63 5.56
CA ASN A 75 -7.72 -17.61 6.15
C ASN A 75 -8.37 -18.36 7.33
N LYS A 76 -9.23 -17.70 8.11
CA LYS A 76 -9.99 -18.38 9.17
C LYS A 76 -10.98 -19.39 8.57
N THR A 77 -11.79 -18.98 7.59
CA THR A 77 -12.74 -19.86 6.90
C THR A 77 -12.04 -21.08 6.29
N ILE A 78 -10.88 -20.89 5.64
CA ILE A 78 -10.11 -21.99 5.06
C ILE A 78 -9.67 -23.00 6.15
N ARG A 79 -9.22 -22.51 7.31
CA ARG A 79 -8.83 -23.39 8.43
C ARG A 79 -10.01 -24.16 9.00
N ASP A 80 -11.15 -23.51 9.14
CA ASP A 80 -12.35 -24.14 9.71
C ASP A 80 -12.89 -25.21 8.75
N LEU A 81 -13.00 -24.92 7.45
CA LEU A 81 -13.38 -25.92 6.43
C LEU A 81 -12.41 -27.10 6.36
N ARG A 82 -11.10 -26.87 6.47
CA ARG A 82 -10.11 -27.97 6.51
C ARG A 82 -10.33 -28.87 7.72
N LYS A 83 -10.67 -28.31 8.89
CA LYS A 83 -10.97 -29.10 10.09
C LYS A 83 -12.23 -29.94 9.92
N GLU A 84 -13.27 -29.39 9.31
CA GLU A 84 -14.52 -30.13 9.03
C GLU A 84 -14.29 -31.28 8.05
N LEU A 85 -13.45 -31.09 7.02
CA LEU A 85 -13.08 -32.19 6.12
C LEU A 85 -12.37 -33.32 6.87
N HIS A 86 -11.38 -33.00 7.71
CA HIS A 86 -10.67 -34.02 8.51
C HIS A 86 -11.55 -34.68 9.58
N ALA A 87 -12.54 -33.97 10.12
CA ALA A 87 -13.48 -34.54 11.09
C ALA A 87 -14.49 -35.51 10.44
N ASN A 88 -14.75 -35.37 9.14
CA ASN A 88 -15.66 -36.23 8.37
C ASN A 88 -14.91 -37.32 7.57
N GLU A 89 -13.59 -37.43 7.68
CA GLU A 89 -12.85 -38.56 7.13
C GLU A 89 -13.22 -39.82 7.94
N PRO A 90 -13.77 -40.87 7.30
CA PRO A 90 -14.08 -42.11 8.00
C PRO A 90 -12.78 -42.69 8.58
N PRO A 91 -12.83 -43.29 9.79
CA PRO A 91 -11.64 -43.81 10.43
C PRO A 91 -10.94 -44.82 9.51
N PRO A 92 -9.59 -44.85 9.51
CA PRO A 92 -8.84 -45.77 8.67
C PRO A 92 -9.32 -47.20 8.95
N ILE A 93 -9.74 -47.91 7.90
CA ILE A 93 -10.11 -49.32 7.99
C ILE A 93 -8.80 -50.06 8.32
N ILE A 94 -8.65 -50.45 9.58
CA ILE A 94 -7.57 -51.35 9.98
C ILE A 94 -7.97 -52.72 9.44
N GLU A 95 -7.39 -53.13 8.30
CA GLU A 95 -7.45 -54.53 7.89
C GLU A 95 -6.71 -55.33 8.96
N GLU A 96 -7.45 -56.02 9.82
CA GLU A 96 -6.90 -57.04 10.70
C GLU A 96 -6.27 -58.12 9.83
N THR A 97 -4.95 -58.00 9.61
CA THR A 97 -4.12 -59.09 9.11
C THR A 97 -4.26 -60.24 10.09
N LYS A 98 -5.16 -61.19 9.78
CA LYS A 98 -5.21 -62.49 10.44
C LYS A 98 -3.84 -63.14 10.25
N THR A 99 -3.04 -63.17 11.31
CA THR A 99 -1.85 -64.01 11.38
C THR A 99 -2.29 -65.46 11.17
N PRO A 100 -1.68 -66.20 10.22
CA PRO A 100 -1.91 -67.62 10.08
C PRO A 100 -1.53 -68.29 11.40
N ILE A 101 -2.45 -69.03 12.00
CA ILE A 101 -2.15 -69.92 13.11
C ILE A 101 -1.54 -71.18 12.47
N ASP A 102 -0.30 -71.48 12.86
CA ASP A 102 0.46 -72.67 12.48
C ASP A 102 -0.31 -73.98 12.74
#